data_AF-Q1QER9-F1
#
_entry.id   AF-Q1QER9-F1
#
_cell.length_a   1.000
_cell.length_b   1.000
_cell.length_c   1.000
_cell.angle_alpha   90.00
_cell.angle_beta   90.00
_cell.angle_gamma   90.00
#
_symmetry.space_group_name_H-M   'P 1'
#
loop_
_entity.id
_entity.type
_entity.pdbx_description
1 polymer ?
#
loop_
_entity_poly.entity_id
_entity_poly.type
_entity_poly.pdbx_seq_one_letter_code
_entity_poly.pdbx_strand_id
1 'polypeptide(L)'
;MNVSFYVLTENKAQDFLGFICQLTQTALNKSNQSLLILIDDDELLSTLDKALWEQEATSFIPHQRLLNADTDINHKALAPVLLSNYMPANFKGMVLNTTIHPVSTFMTATINAKPTRVLELIKPDAASVQEGRHKYKSYQQLGYELTHFTV
;
A
#
# COMPACT_ATOMS: atom_id res chain seq x y z
N MET A 1 12.63 -8.32 5.04
CA MET A 1 11.58 -7.28 4.92
C MET A 1 10.50 -7.60 5.94
N ASN A 2 9.88 -6.58 6.53
CA ASN A 2 8.75 -6.74 7.45
C ASN A 2 7.43 -6.63 6.70
N VAL A 3 6.50 -7.56 6.93
CA VAL A 3 5.15 -7.56 6.36
C VAL A 3 4.14 -7.59 7.50
N SER A 4 3.27 -6.58 7.54
CA SER A 4 2.18 -6.49 8.51
C SER A 4 0.85 -6.71 7.78
N PHE A 5 0.11 -7.74 8.16
CA PHE A 5 -1.24 -8.02 7.68
C PHE A 5 -2.26 -7.33 8.58
N TYR A 6 -3.06 -6.44 7.99
CA TYR A 6 -4.20 -5.78 8.63
C TYR A 6 -5.48 -6.42 8.10
N VAL A 7 -6.07 -7.29 8.90
CA VAL A 7 -7.36 -7.93 8.61
C VAL A 7 -8.46 -7.04 9.18
N LEU A 8 -9.23 -6.46 8.27
CA LEU A 8 -10.30 -5.52 8.63
C LEU A 8 -11.49 -6.26 9.23
N THR A 9 -12.04 -5.71 10.30
CA THR A 9 -13.39 -6.01 10.77
C THR A 9 -14.44 -5.51 9.78
N GLU A 10 -15.66 -6.08 9.84
CA GLU A 10 -16.78 -5.65 8.98
C GLU A 10 -17.05 -4.14 9.05
N ASN A 11 -16.96 -3.55 10.26
CA ASN A 11 -17.15 -2.12 10.46
C ASN A 11 -16.08 -1.30 9.72
N LYS A 12 -14.79 -1.66 9.88
CA LYS A 12 -13.69 -0.97 9.19
C LYS A 12 -13.71 -1.18 7.68
N ALA A 13 -14.19 -2.33 7.22
CA ALA A 13 -14.36 -2.59 5.80
C ALA A 13 -15.48 -1.72 5.17
N GLN A 14 -16.48 -1.33 5.96
CA GLN A 14 -17.55 -0.42 5.51
C GLN A 14 -17.02 0.99 5.21
N ASP A 15 -16.00 1.43 5.94
CA ASP A 15 -15.24 2.66 5.68
C ASP A 15 -13.80 2.35 5.22
N PHE A 16 -13.69 1.59 4.12
CA PHE A 16 -12.40 1.16 3.58
C PHE A 16 -11.48 2.33 3.21
N LEU A 17 -12.04 3.38 2.58
CA LEU A 17 -11.29 4.58 2.18
C LEU A 17 -10.80 5.35 3.41
N GLY A 18 -11.66 5.59 4.40
CA GLY A 18 -11.27 6.26 5.64
C GLY A 18 -10.19 5.47 6.39
N PHE A 19 -10.25 4.14 6.37
CA PHE A 19 -9.20 3.31 6.94
C PHE A 19 -7.86 3.44 6.18
N ILE A 20 -7.85 3.40 4.84
CA ILE A 20 -6.62 3.59 4.06
C ILE A 20 -6.00 4.96 4.36
N CYS A 21 -6.82 6.01 4.44
CA CYS A 21 -6.35 7.36 4.77
C CYS A 21 -5.76 7.41 6.20
N GLN A 22 -6.44 6.82 7.18
CA GLN A 22 -5.95 6.71 8.57
C GLN A 22 -4.62 5.95 8.66
N LEU A 23 -4.50 4.83 7.93
CA LEU A 23 -3.29 4.01 7.92
C LEU A 23 -2.14 4.74 7.22
N THR A 24 -2.43 5.46 6.14
CA THR A 24 -1.47 6.32 5.44
C THR A 24 -0.93 7.40 6.37
N GLN A 25 -1.81 8.13 7.05
CA GLN A 25 -1.42 9.16 8.02
C GLN A 25 -0.57 8.55 9.15
N THR A 26 -0.95 7.37 9.66
CA THR A 26 -0.20 6.66 10.69
C THR A 26 1.21 6.25 10.21
N ALA A 27 1.33 5.81 8.97
CA ALA A 27 2.62 5.45 8.36
C ALA A 27 3.54 6.67 8.25
N LEU A 28 3.02 7.79 7.73
CA LEU A 28 3.76 9.05 7.60
C LEU A 28 4.17 9.63 8.96
N ASN A 29 3.32 9.53 9.98
CA ASN A 29 3.66 10.02 11.33
C ASN A 29 4.75 9.18 12.01
N LYS A 30 4.91 7.91 11.62
CA LYS A 30 5.89 6.98 12.22
C LYS A 30 7.20 6.88 11.46
N SER A 31 7.28 7.45 10.25
CA SER A 31 8.42 7.28 9.36
C SER A 31 8.51 8.41 8.35
N ASN A 32 9.73 8.86 8.05
CA ASN A 32 10.00 9.81 6.96
C ASN A 32 10.15 9.14 5.60
N GLN A 33 9.85 7.83 5.49
CA GLN A 33 9.93 7.09 4.24
C GLN A 33 8.74 7.39 3.35
N SER A 34 8.96 7.41 2.02
CA SER A 34 7.87 7.44 1.05
C SER A 34 6.98 6.21 1.19
N LEU A 35 5.68 6.40 1.01
CA LEU A 35 4.68 5.34 0.99
C LEU A 35 4.15 5.17 -0.44
N LEU A 36 4.26 3.97 -0.98
CA LEU A 36 3.57 3.58 -2.20
C LEU A 36 2.28 2.85 -1.84
N ILE A 37 1.15 3.31 -2.34
CA ILE A 37 -0.12 2.59 -2.26
C ILE A 37 -0.33 1.89 -3.60
N LEU A 38 -0.28 0.56 -3.59
CA LEU A 38 -0.52 -0.29 -4.75
C LEU A 38 -2.01 -0.57 -4.89
N ILE A 39 -2.59 -0.15 -6.01
CA ILE A 39 -4.03 -0.18 -6.29
C ILE A 39 -4.23 -0.63 -7.74
N ASP A 40 -4.91 -1.76 -7.95
CA ASP A 40 -5.20 -2.35 -9.27
C ASP A 40 -6.57 -1.96 -9.83
N ASP A 41 -7.44 -1.41 -8.98
CA ASP A 41 -8.78 -0.94 -9.32
C ASP A 41 -8.79 0.59 -9.59
N ASP A 42 -9.14 0.99 -10.81
CA ASP A 42 -9.16 2.40 -11.24
C ASP A 42 -10.22 3.25 -10.53
N GLU A 43 -11.35 2.65 -10.12
CA GLU A 43 -12.41 3.32 -9.36
C GLU A 43 -11.93 3.58 -7.94
N LEU A 44 -11.32 2.58 -7.30
CA LEU A 44 -10.69 2.72 -5.98
C LEU A 44 -9.56 3.76 -6.02
N LEU A 45 -8.72 3.74 -7.05
CA LEU A 45 -7.63 4.70 -7.22
C LEU A 45 -8.17 6.13 -7.30
N SER A 46 -9.20 6.36 -8.12
CA SER A 46 -9.78 7.70 -8.32
C SER A 46 -10.50 8.21 -7.08
N THR A 47 -11.22 7.33 -6.37
CA THR A 47 -11.91 7.69 -5.12
C THR A 47 -10.93 7.94 -3.98
N LEU A 48 -9.84 7.18 -3.88
CA LEU A 48 -8.81 7.37 -2.87
C LEU A 48 -7.99 8.65 -3.09
N ASP A 49 -7.62 8.96 -4.33
CA ASP A 49 -6.92 10.22 -4.69
C ASP A 49 -7.70 11.44 -4.17
N LYS A 50 -9.02 11.43 -4.37
CA LYS A 50 -9.91 12.45 -3.79
C LYS A 50 -9.96 12.39 -2.27
N ALA A 51 -10.18 11.21 -1.68
CA ALA A 51 -10.34 11.06 -0.24
C ALA A 51 -9.11 11.49 0.57
N LEU A 52 -7.90 11.27 0.06
CA LEU A 52 -6.64 11.69 0.69
C LEU A 52 -6.50 13.22 0.80
N TRP A 53 -7.22 13.98 -0.03
CA TRP A 53 -7.33 15.44 0.10
C TRP A 53 -8.44 15.90 1.05
N GLU A 54 -9.48 15.09 1.23
CA GLU A 54 -10.72 15.49 1.90
C GLU A 54 -10.86 15.00 3.35
N GLN A 55 -9.97 14.11 3.82
CA GLN A 55 -10.23 13.30 5.02
C GLN A 55 -10.52 14.10 6.30
N GLU A 56 -9.83 15.23 6.53
CA GLU A 56 -10.10 16.17 7.63
C GLU A 56 -9.52 17.55 7.29
N ALA A 57 -10.14 18.63 7.79
CA ALA A 57 -9.71 20.02 7.50
C ALA A 57 -8.25 20.33 7.93
N THR A 58 -7.65 19.49 8.78
CA THR A 58 -6.27 19.65 9.28
C THR A 58 -5.34 18.51 8.88
N SER A 59 -5.79 17.52 8.11
CA SER A 59 -4.98 16.35 7.72
C SER A 59 -4.82 16.30 6.21
N PHE A 60 -3.96 17.17 5.68
CA PHE A 60 -3.55 17.14 4.28
C PHE A 60 -2.51 16.03 4.09
N ILE A 61 -2.80 15.02 3.26
CA ILE A 61 -1.85 13.98 2.89
C ILE A 61 -1.32 14.30 1.49
N PRO A 62 -0.11 14.88 1.35
CA PRO A 62 0.43 15.19 0.05
C PRO A 62 0.71 13.89 -0.72
N HIS A 63 0.03 13.71 -1.84
CA HIS A 63 0.15 12.51 -2.66
C HIS A 63 0.28 12.83 -4.15
N GLN A 64 0.74 11.83 -4.91
CA GLN A 64 0.91 11.92 -6.35
C GLN A 64 0.54 10.59 -7.00
N ARG A 65 -0.37 10.63 -7.97
CA ARG A 65 -0.62 9.50 -8.87
C ARG A 65 0.53 9.36 -9.86
N LEU A 66 1.07 8.16 -9.98
CA LEU A 66 2.08 7.85 -10.98
C LEU A 66 1.41 7.39 -12.28
N LEU A 67 1.87 7.92 -13.41
CA LEU A 67 1.27 7.67 -14.74
C LEU A 67 2.15 6.80 -15.64
N ASN A 68 3.46 6.73 -15.38
CA ASN A 68 4.43 6.02 -16.22
C ASN A 68 5.32 5.09 -15.39
N ALA A 69 5.38 3.80 -15.75
CA ALA A 69 6.17 2.78 -15.06
C ALA A 69 7.67 3.14 -14.95
N ASP A 70 8.20 3.84 -15.95
CA ASP A 70 9.60 4.30 -16.03
C ASP A 70 9.86 5.58 -15.20
N THR A 71 8.95 5.97 -14.32
CA THR A 71 9.17 7.10 -13.41
C THR A 71 10.32 6.75 -12.46
N ASP A 72 11.52 7.23 -12.76
CA ASP A 72 12.65 7.16 -11.84
C ASP A 72 12.40 8.13 -10.69
N ILE A 73 12.12 7.55 -9.51
CA ILE A 73 11.78 8.31 -8.31
C ILE A 73 12.97 9.10 -7.74
N ASN A 74 14.21 8.79 -8.15
CA ASN A 74 15.38 9.45 -7.58
C ASN A 74 15.67 10.82 -8.21
N HIS A 75 15.12 11.09 -9.38
CA HIS A 75 15.43 12.29 -10.17
C HIS A 75 14.27 13.29 -10.23
N LYS A 76 13.19 13.06 -9.47
CA LYS A 76 12.02 13.95 -9.40
C LYS A 76 11.67 14.25 -7.95
N ALA A 77 11.30 15.50 -7.67
CA ALA A 77 10.64 15.83 -6.42
C ALA A 77 9.23 15.22 -6.46
N LEU A 78 9.04 14.13 -5.72
CA LEU A 78 7.77 13.43 -5.61
C LEU A 78 7.10 13.71 -4.27
N ALA A 79 5.78 13.57 -4.24
CA ALA A 79 5.03 13.58 -2.99
C ALA A 79 5.46 12.40 -2.08
N PRO A 80 5.32 12.53 -0.74
CA PRO A 80 5.64 11.45 0.19
C PRO A 80 4.73 10.23 0.02
N VAL A 81 3.52 10.39 -0.51
CA VAL A 81 2.62 9.29 -0.85
C VAL A 81 2.47 9.17 -2.37
N LEU A 82 2.67 7.96 -2.89
CA LEU A 82 2.55 7.64 -4.31
C LEU A 82 1.38 6.68 -4.51
N LEU A 83 0.51 6.97 -5.49
CA LEU A 83 -0.58 6.08 -5.87
C LEU A 83 -0.27 5.46 -7.23
N SER A 84 -0.34 4.13 -7.33
CA SER A 84 0.05 3.43 -8.57
C SER A 84 -0.50 2.01 -8.61
N ASN A 85 -0.68 1.48 -9.82
CA ASN A 85 -0.92 0.04 -10.05
C ASN A 85 0.38 -0.74 -10.35
N TYR A 86 1.54 -0.08 -10.30
CA TYR A 86 2.86 -0.68 -10.47
C TYR A 86 3.85 -0.17 -9.42
N MET A 87 4.94 -0.92 -9.23
CA MET A 87 6.07 -0.48 -8.41
C MET A 87 7.10 0.28 -9.27
N PRO A 88 7.39 1.56 -8.98
CA PRO A 88 8.34 2.32 -9.79
C PRO A 88 9.77 1.81 -9.60
N ALA A 89 10.61 2.04 -10.62
CA ALA A 89 12.01 1.65 -10.58
C ALA A 89 12.74 2.30 -9.38
N ASN A 90 13.68 1.56 -8.80
CA ASN A 90 14.48 1.97 -7.65
C ASN A 90 13.67 2.32 -6.39
N PHE A 91 12.39 1.94 -6.30
CA PHE A 91 11.56 2.26 -5.14
C PHE A 91 12.16 1.75 -3.83
N LYS A 92 12.30 2.65 -2.85
CA LYS A 92 12.74 2.35 -1.49
C LYS A 92 11.85 3.08 -0.52
N GLY A 93 11.00 2.34 0.18
CA GLY A 93 10.03 2.91 1.10
C GLY A 93 9.03 1.87 1.58
N MET A 94 7.98 2.36 2.21
CA MET A 94 6.87 1.53 2.66
C MET A 94 5.91 1.26 1.50
N VAL A 95 5.26 0.10 1.53
CA VAL A 95 4.20 -0.25 0.56
C VAL A 95 2.93 -0.57 1.32
N LEU A 96 1.84 0.13 1.02
CA LEU A 96 0.48 -0.29 1.39
C LEU A 96 -0.11 -1.02 0.19
N ASN A 97 -0.38 -2.31 0.35
CA ASN A 97 -0.89 -3.15 -0.73
C ASN A 97 -2.39 -3.38 -0.54
N THR A 98 -3.21 -2.86 -1.47
CA THR A 98 -4.65 -3.13 -1.52
C THR A 98 -5.01 -4.20 -2.55
N THR A 99 -4.03 -4.71 -3.30
CA THR A 99 -4.24 -5.64 -4.41
C THR A 99 -4.34 -7.09 -3.93
N ILE A 100 -4.83 -7.96 -4.82
CA ILE A 100 -4.85 -9.42 -4.57
C ILE A 100 -3.47 -10.05 -4.69
N HIS A 101 -2.52 -9.40 -5.35
CA HIS A 101 -1.19 -9.94 -5.61
C HIS A 101 -0.22 -9.60 -4.48
N PRO A 102 0.74 -10.48 -4.14
CA PRO A 102 1.81 -10.11 -3.23
C PRO A 102 2.71 -9.04 -3.86
N VAL A 103 3.25 -8.14 -3.04
CA VAL A 103 4.23 -7.10 -3.39
C VAL A 103 5.43 -7.68 -4.14
N SER A 104 5.82 -8.94 -3.88
CA SER A 104 6.88 -9.61 -4.62
C SER A 104 6.63 -9.67 -6.14
N THR A 105 5.37 -9.79 -6.59
CA THR A 105 5.01 -9.77 -8.01
C THR A 105 5.37 -8.43 -8.66
N PHE A 106 5.08 -7.32 -7.96
CA PHE A 106 5.42 -5.98 -8.43
C PHE A 106 6.93 -5.73 -8.40
N MET A 107 7.62 -6.26 -7.38
CA MET A 107 9.08 -6.19 -7.29
C MET A 107 9.78 -6.91 -8.44
N THR A 108 9.25 -8.06 -8.90
CA THR A 108 9.82 -8.79 -10.04
C THR A 108 9.57 -8.12 -11.39
N ALA A 109 8.54 -7.27 -11.47
CA ALA A 109 8.17 -6.56 -12.70
C ALA A 109 8.89 -5.20 -12.85
N THR A 110 9.80 -4.85 -11.95
CA THR A 110 10.48 -3.56 -11.91
C THR A 110 11.98 -3.70 -11.65
N ILE A 111 12.71 -2.60 -11.74
CA ILE A 111 14.17 -2.58 -11.61
C ILE A 111 14.55 -2.10 -10.22
N ASN A 112 15.31 -2.92 -9.47
CA ASN A 112 15.99 -2.55 -8.22
C ASN A 112 15.08 -1.96 -7.12
N ALA A 113 13.79 -2.28 -7.12
CA ALA A 113 12.91 -1.92 -6.02
C ALA A 113 13.20 -2.77 -4.79
N LYS A 114 13.33 -2.11 -3.63
CA LYS A 114 13.66 -2.70 -2.33
C LYS A 114 12.78 -2.07 -1.27
N PRO A 115 11.47 -2.40 -1.22
CA PRO A 115 10.59 -1.93 -0.17
C PRO A 115 11.13 -2.33 1.21
N THR A 116 10.95 -1.44 2.18
CA THR A 116 11.48 -1.59 3.54
C THR A 116 10.46 -2.27 4.46
N ARG A 117 9.18 -2.03 4.19
CA ARG A 117 8.03 -2.59 4.92
C ARG A 117 6.82 -2.70 4.01
N VAL A 118 6.02 -3.75 4.20
CA VAL A 118 4.73 -3.94 3.53
C VAL A 118 3.60 -3.92 4.56
N LEU A 119 2.53 -3.21 4.24
CA LEU A 119 1.26 -3.21 4.94
C LEU A 119 0.23 -3.88 4.00
N GLU A 120 -0.07 -5.15 4.27
CA GLU A 120 -1.08 -5.91 3.52
C GLU A 120 -2.46 -5.62 4.09
N LEU A 121 -3.36 -5.10 3.26
CA LEU A 121 -4.74 -4.83 3.67
C LEU A 121 -5.67 -5.95 3.21
N ILE A 122 -6.40 -6.57 4.14
CA ILE A 122 -7.28 -7.71 3.87
C ILE A 122 -8.69 -7.36 4.32
N LYS A 123 -9.64 -7.32 3.37
CA LYS A 123 -11.07 -7.18 3.67
C LYS A 123 -11.59 -8.48 4.33
N PRO A 124 -12.66 -8.43 5.15
CA PRO A 124 -13.19 -9.59 5.88
C PRO A 124 -13.89 -10.61 4.98
N ASP A 125 -14.17 -10.27 3.72
CA ASP A 125 -14.82 -11.19 2.79
C ASP A 125 -13.96 -12.43 2.49
N ALA A 126 -14.62 -13.55 2.21
CA ALA A 126 -13.97 -14.84 2.08
C ALA A 126 -12.89 -14.89 0.97
N ALA A 127 -13.09 -14.15 -0.13
CA ALA A 127 -12.13 -14.12 -1.23
C ALA A 127 -10.86 -13.36 -0.82
N SER A 128 -11.01 -12.18 -0.22
CA SER A 128 -9.88 -11.40 0.31
C SER A 128 -9.09 -12.15 1.37
N VAL A 129 -9.77 -12.86 2.28
CA VAL A 129 -9.12 -13.68 3.31
C VAL A 129 -8.33 -14.84 2.68
N GLN A 130 -8.88 -15.49 1.65
CA GLN A 130 -8.18 -16.56 0.95
C GLN A 130 -6.92 -16.05 0.26
N GLU A 131 -7.00 -14.91 -0.45
CA GLU A 131 -5.83 -14.30 -1.07
C GLU A 131 -4.82 -13.78 -0.04
N GLY A 132 -5.28 -13.28 1.11
CA GLY A 132 -4.43 -12.95 2.25
C GLY A 132 -3.59 -14.14 2.72
N ARG A 133 -4.19 -15.35 2.78
CA ARG A 133 -3.48 -16.59 3.13
C ARG A 133 -2.45 -16.97 2.06
N HIS A 134 -2.78 -16.80 0.79
CA HIS A 134 -1.83 -17.03 -0.30
C HIS A 134 -0.62 -16.08 -0.19
N LYS A 135 -0.86 -14.78 -0.04
CA LYS A 135 0.18 -13.76 0.16
C LYS A 135 1.05 -14.07 1.38
N TYR A 136 0.44 -14.44 2.51
CA TYR A 136 1.15 -14.83 3.72
C TYR A 136 2.12 -15.99 3.47
N LYS A 137 1.65 -17.06 2.81
CA LYS A 137 2.49 -18.22 2.48
C LYS A 137 3.64 -17.84 1.55
N SER A 138 3.39 -17.01 0.53
CA SER A 138 4.44 -16.52 -0.37
C SER A 138 5.53 -15.75 0.37
N TYR A 139 5.16 -14.81 1.24
CA TYR A 139 6.16 -14.07 2.03
C TYR A 139 6.89 -14.94 3.05
N GLN A 140 6.21 -15.93 3.63
CA GLN A 140 6.83 -16.88 4.55
C GLN A 140 7.92 -17.70 3.86
N GLN A 141 7.66 -18.17 2.62
CA GLN A 141 8.63 -18.89 1.81
C GLN A 141 9.85 -18.04 1.44
N LEU A 142 9.68 -16.72 1.33
CA LEU A 142 10.77 -15.76 1.10
C LEU A 142 11.54 -15.40 2.39
N GLY A 143 11.17 -15.98 3.54
CA GLY A 143 11.83 -15.73 4.83
C GLY A 143 11.58 -14.33 5.40
N TYR A 144 10.46 -13.69 5.05
CA TYR A 144 10.10 -12.38 5.57
C TYR A 144 9.52 -12.46 6.99
N GLU A 145 9.68 -11.39 7.74
CA GLU A 145 9.11 -11.25 9.09
C GLU A 145 7.64 -10.87 8.96
N LEU A 146 6.74 -11.73 9.45
CA LEU A 146 5.30 -11.58 9.28
C LEU A 146 4.63 -11.23 10.61
N THR A 147 3.80 -10.20 10.59
CA THR A 147 2.97 -9.78 11.73
C THR A 147 1.51 -9.68 11.29
N HIS A 148 0.59 -9.96 12.21
CA HIS A 148 -0.84 -9.97 11.92
C HIS A 148 -1.59 -9.13 12.96
N PHE A 149 -2.51 -8.30 12.49
CA PHE A 149 -3.39 -7.45 13.28
C PHE A 149 -4.82 -7.59 12.76
N THR A 150 -5.77 -7.77 13.67
CA THR A 150 -7.20 -7.61 13.38
C THR A 150 -7.62 -6.23 13.84
N VAL A 151 -8.22 -5.43 12.96
CA VAL A 151 -8.44 -3.98 13.17
C VAL A 151 -9.82 -3.51 12.76
#